data_AF-B2KB60-F1
#
_entry.id   AF-B2KB60-F1
#
_cell.length_a   1.000
_cell.length_b   1.000
_cell.length_c   1.000
_cell.angle_alpha   90.00
_cell.angle_beta   90.00
_cell.angle_gamma   90.00
#
_symmetry.space_group_name_H-M   'P 1'
#
loop_
_entity.id
_entity.type
_entity.pdbx_description
1 polymer ?
#
loop_
_entity_poly.entity_id
_entity_poly.type
_entity_poly.pdbx_seq_one_letter_code
_entity_poly.pdbx_strand_id
1 'polypeptide(L)'
;MKNFFTFIVLTALVFCAYTFYNKSEESKFTISGTVEVPQRLLKHAQAKNNTASIIIKNEADVPIAIKRIINPTFPLQFKVDTKDLLVGEVDGKVKIDVQINNHGNLGILKAGDIFGAAEGTYAMNSKNIIISADKMTGTPKMVNTRGNFFRTAAR
;
A
#
# COMPACT_ATOMS: atom_id res chain seq x y z
N MET A 1 -17.69 -44.20 36.30
CA MET A 1 -18.19 -43.34 35.19
C MET A 1 -18.13 -41.84 35.48
N LYS A 2 -18.40 -41.38 36.71
CA LYS A 2 -18.40 -39.94 37.09
C LYS A 2 -17.04 -39.23 36.92
N ASN A 3 -15.93 -39.92 37.23
CA ASN A 3 -14.59 -39.32 37.17
C ASN A 3 -14.07 -39.13 35.73
N PHE A 4 -14.58 -39.87 34.76
CA PHE A 4 -14.16 -39.74 33.35
C PHE A 4 -14.74 -38.47 32.72
N PHE A 5 -15.98 -38.14 33.07
CA PHE A 5 -16.64 -36.90 32.64
C PHE A 5 -15.94 -35.66 33.20
N THR A 6 -15.48 -35.70 34.46
CA THR A 6 -14.78 -34.55 35.06
C THR A 6 -13.44 -34.28 34.40
N PHE A 7 -12.71 -35.30 33.95
CA PHE A 7 -11.46 -35.11 33.20
C PHE A 7 -11.69 -34.50 31.83
N ILE A 8 -12.74 -34.91 31.10
CA ILE A 8 -13.07 -34.34 29.78
C ILE A 8 -13.47 -32.87 29.89
N VAL A 9 -14.24 -32.51 30.92
CA VAL A 9 -14.64 -31.11 31.16
C VAL A 9 -13.44 -30.25 31.54
N LEU A 10 -12.51 -30.79 32.35
CA LEU A 10 -11.30 -30.07 32.73
C LEU A 10 -10.37 -29.84 31.53
N THR A 11 -10.15 -30.84 30.68
CA THR A 11 -9.31 -30.68 29.49
C THR A 11 -9.95 -29.76 28.45
N ALA A 12 -11.28 -29.82 28.28
CA ALA A 12 -12.01 -28.89 27.42
C ALA A 12 -11.91 -27.44 27.94
N LEU A 13 -11.99 -27.22 29.25
CA LEU A 13 -11.82 -25.89 29.85
C LEU A 13 -10.39 -25.36 29.67
N VAL A 14 -9.37 -26.19 29.88
CA VAL A 14 -7.97 -25.81 29.66
C VAL A 14 -7.72 -25.52 28.17
N PHE A 15 -8.29 -26.30 27.26
CA PHE A 15 -8.18 -26.07 25.81
C PHE A 15 -8.93 -24.80 25.37
N CYS A 16 -10.12 -24.55 25.92
CA CYS A 16 -10.86 -23.30 25.69
C CYS A 16 -10.09 -22.08 26.23
N ALA A 17 -9.51 -22.17 27.43
CA ALA A 17 -8.69 -21.10 27.99
C ALA A 17 -7.43 -20.85 27.16
N TYR A 18 -6.77 -21.91 26.68
CA TYR A 18 -5.59 -21.81 25.81
C TYR A 18 -5.92 -21.18 24.45
N THR A 19 -7.03 -21.58 23.84
CA THR A 19 -7.49 -20.99 22.57
C THR A 19 -7.96 -19.54 22.73
N PHE A 20 -8.56 -19.16 23.86
CA PHE A 20 -8.90 -17.77 24.16
C PHE A 20 -7.68 -16.90 24.43
N TYR A 21 -6.68 -17.41 25.15
CA TYR A 21 -5.44 -16.69 25.43
C TYR A 21 -4.67 -16.38 24.14
N ASN A 22 -4.60 -17.34 23.21
CA ASN A 22 -3.98 -17.15 21.91
C ASN A 22 -4.81 -16.32 20.91
N LYS A 23 -6.06 -15.97 21.25
CA LYS A 23 -6.94 -15.16 20.40
C LYS A 23 -6.83 -13.66 20.70
N SER A 24 -6.01 -13.28 21.68
CA SER A 24 -5.81 -11.91 22.13
C SER A 24 -4.47 -11.36 21.66
N GLU A 25 -4.27 -11.29 20.34
CA GLU A 25 -3.27 -10.38 19.77
C GLU A 25 -3.96 -9.33 18.89
N GLU A 26 -4.05 -8.15 19.50
CA GLU A 26 -3.98 -6.83 18.90
C GLU A 26 -5.14 -6.39 18.00
N SER A 27 -5.61 -5.17 18.29
CA SER A 27 -6.08 -4.21 17.30
C SER A 27 -4.98 -3.93 16.27
N LYS A 28 -4.58 -4.94 15.50
CA LYS A 28 -3.52 -4.86 14.50
C LYS A 28 -3.95 -3.87 13.44
N PHE A 29 -3.24 -2.76 13.36
CA PHE A 29 -3.32 -1.81 12.25
C PHE A 29 -3.48 -2.59 10.93
N THR A 30 -4.64 -2.44 10.28
CA THR A 30 -4.99 -3.17 9.08
C THR A 30 -5.88 -2.31 8.20
N ILE A 31 -5.32 -1.86 7.08
CA ILE A 31 -6.04 -1.04 6.11
C ILE A 31 -6.09 -1.80 4.79
N SER A 32 -7.28 -2.01 4.25
CA SER A 32 -7.43 -2.71 2.98
C SER A 32 -8.38 -2.01 2.03
N GLY A 33 -8.13 -2.17 0.73
CA GLY A 33 -8.89 -1.47 -0.28
C GLY A 33 -8.48 -1.85 -1.69
N THR A 34 -8.95 -1.03 -2.63
CA THR A 34 -8.71 -1.17 -4.06
C THR A 34 -8.21 0.16 -4.60
N VAL A 35 -7.09 0.12 -5.34
CA VAL A 35 -6.64 1.25 -6.16
C VAL A 35 -7.18 1.07 -7.56
N GLU A 36 -7.87 2.08 -8.05
CA GLU A 36 -8.39 2.17 -9.40
C GLU A 36 -7.61 3.24 -10.18
N VAL A 37 -7.37 2.95 -11.45
CA VAL A 37 -6.69 3.87 -12.38
C VAL A 37 -7.62 4.06 -13.57
N PRO A 38 -7.90 5.31 -13.98
CA PRO A 38 -8.76 5.55 -15.13
C PRO A 38 -8.12 4.99 -16.40
N GLN A 39 -8.96 4.56 -17.35
CA GLN A 39 -8.52 3.86 -18.56
C GLN A 39 -7.46 4.65 -19.37
N ARG A 40 -7.51 5.99 -19.34
CA ARG A 40 -6.52 6.87 -19.98
C ARG A 40 -5.10 6.75 -19.41
N LEU A 41 -4.96 6.36 -18.13
CA LEU A 41 -3.67 6.20 -17.44
C LEU A 41 -3.26 4.73 -17.28
N LEU A 42 -4.16 3.78 -17.53
CA LEU A 42 -3.95 2.35 -17.27
C LEU A 42 -2.68 1.81 -17.95
N LYS A 43 -2.46 2.15 -19.23
CA LYS A 43 -1.28 1.74 -20.00
C LYS A 43 0.02 2.27 -19.40
N HIS A 44 -0.01 3.49 -18.87
CA HIS A 44 1.14 4.10 -18.20
C HIS A 44 1.37 3.50 -16.82
N ALA A 45 0.30 3.27 -16.04
CA ALA A 45 0.36 2.70 -14.70
C ALA A 45 0.85 1.24 -14.68
N GLN A 46 0.46 0.43 -15.67
CA GLN A 46 0.86 -0.97 -15.82
C GLN A 46 2.14 -1.17 -16.65
N ALA A 47 2.90 -0.10 -16.91
CA ALA A 47 4.17 -0.23 -17.61
C ALA A 47 5.15 -1.10 -16.80
N LYS A 48 6.06 -1.79 -17.51
CA LYS A 48 7.09 -2.62 -16.87
C LYS A 48 7.96 -1.76 -15.94
N ASN A 49 8.33 -2.34 -14.81
CA ASN A 49 9.13 -1.74 -13.74
C ASN A 49 8.47 -0.56 -13.01
N ASN A 50 7.16 -0.35 -13.21
CA ASN A 50 6.43 0.55 -12.34
C ASN A 50 6.26 -0.06 -10.96
N THR A 51 6.23 0.81 -9.95
CA THR A 51 5.94 0.47 -8.57
C THR A 51 4.75 1.28 -8.10
N ALA A 52 3.68 0.62 -7.66
CA ALA A 52 2.61 1.26 -6.91
C ALA A 52 2.98 1.26 -5.42
N SER A 53 3.02 2.44 -4.83
CA SER A 53 3.31 2.63 -3.41
C SER A 53 2.07 3.20 -2.74
N ILE A 54 1.50 2.44 -1.82
CA ILE A 54 0.41 2.89 -0.94
C ILE A 54 1.07 3.51 0.28
N ILE A 55 0.76 4.77 0.52
CA ILE A 55 1.37 5.57 1.57
C ILE A 55 0.26 5.94 2.55
N ILE A 56 0.39 5.48 3.78
CA ILE A 56 -0.52 5.85 4.86
C ILE A 56 0.14 6.95 5.66
N LYS A 57 -0.60 8.04 5.87
CA LYS A 57 -0.14 9.23 6.59
C LYS A 57 -1.03 9.50 7.79
N ASN A 58 -0.49 10.13 8.82
CA ASN A 58 -1.29 10.70 9.89
C ASN A 58 -1.95 12.02 9.46
N GLU A 59 -2.68 12.66 10.37
CA GLU A 59 -3.35 13.94 10.10
C GLU A 59 -2.36 15.07 9.75
N ALA A 60 -1.14 15.02 10.30
CA ALA A 60 -0.04 15.95 10.02
C ALA A 60 0.76 15.63 8.74
N ASP A 61 0.21 14.78 7.86
CA ASP A 61 0.80 14.38 6.58
C ASP A 61 2.16 13.65 6.67
N VAL A 62 2.48 13.12 7.86
CA VAL A 62 3.68 12.30 8.10
C VAL A 62 3.40 10.85 7.70
N PRO A 63 4.22 10.22 6.85
CA PRO A 63 4.04 8.82 6.47
C PRO A 63 4.30 7.90 7.65
N ILE A 64 3.32 7.06 7.97
CA ILE A 64 3.36 6.09 9.07
C ILE A 64 3.48 4.64 8.59
N ALA A 65 3.03 4.35 7.36
CA ALA A 65 3.12 3.02 6.76
C ALA A 65 3.30 3.14 5.24
N ILE A 66 4.10 2.27 4.64
CA ILE A 66 4.32 2.26 3.19
C ILE A 66 4.31 0.82 2.68
N LYS A 67 3.41 0.52 1.76
CA LYS A 67 3.40 -0.75 1.03
C LYS A 67 3.79 -0.54 -0.42
N ARG A 68 4.76 -1.31 -0.91
CA ARG A 68 5.25 -1.24 -2.29
C ARG A 68 4.87 -2.49 -3.07
N ILE A 69 4.32 -2.32 -4.27
CA ILE A 69 3.97 -3.39 -5.20
C ILE A 69 4.65 -3.11 -6.54
N ILE A 70 5.51 -4.03 -6.98
CA ILE A 70 6.24 -3.95 -8.25
C ILE A 70 5.37 -4.56 -9.36
N ASN A 71 5.39 -3.94 -10.54
CA ASN A 71 4.57 -4.32 -11.71
C ASN A 71 3.08 -4.46 -11.35
N PRO A 72 2.44 -3.39 -10.84
CA PRO A 72 1.05 -3.46 -10.40
C PRO A 72 0.10 -3.73 -11.56
N THR A 73 -0.90 -4.58 -11.33
CA THR A 73 -2.06 -4.77 -12.21
C THR A 73 -3.27 -4.08 -11.59
N PHE A 74 -4.10 -3.45 -12.40
CA PHE A 74 -5.26 -2.67 -11.94
C PHE A 74 -6.57 -3.29 -12.45
N PRO A 75 -7.65 -3.29 -11.63
CA PRO A 75 -7.73 -2.74 -10.26
C PRO A 75 -6.85 -3.50 -9.26
N LEU A 76 -6.12 -2.75 -8.43
CA LEU A 76 -5.11 -3.30 -7.52
C LEU A 76 -5.70 -3.42 -6.11
N GLN A 77 -5.88 -4.65 -5.65
CA GLN A 77 -6.24 -4.90 -4.26
C GLN A 77 -5.03 -4.76 -3.37
N PHE A 78 -5.17 -4.06 -2.25
CA PHE A 78 -4.10 -3.88 -1.28
C PHE A 78 -4.56 -4.15 0.15
N LYS A 79 -3.59 -4.55 0.97
CA LYS A 79 -3.72 -4.68 2.40
C LYS A 79 -2.42 -4.20 3.04
N VAL A 80 -2.50 -3.16 3.84
CA VAL A 80 -1.40 -2.66 4.66
C VAL A 80 -1.61 -3.17 6.08
N ASP A 81 -0.58 -3.77 6.66
CA ASP A 81 -0.60 -4.31 8.02
C ASP A 81 0.57 -3.78 8.87
N THR A 82 0.67 -4.23 10.12
CA THR A 82 1.72 -3.83 11.07
C THR A 82 3.15 -4.00 10.52
N LYS A 83 3.39 -4.88 9.55
CA LYS A 83 4.72 -5.10 8.96
C LYS A 83 5.13 -4.00 8.00
N ASP A 84 4.15 -3.26 7.47
CA ASP A 84 4.36 -2.14 6.56
C ASP A 84 4.52 -0.81 7.33
N LEU A 85 4.42 -0.82 8.67
CA LEU A 85 4.60 0.36 9.52
C LEU A 85 6.06 0.83 9.55
N LEU A 86 6.22 2.14 9.58
CA LEU A 86 7.49 2.84 9.77
C LEU A 86 7.69 3.30 11.22
N VAL A 87 6.63 3.27 12.02
CA VAL A 87 6.57 3.72 13.41
C VAL A 87 6.07 2.59 14.30
N GLY A 88 6.38 2.63 15.59
CA GLY A 88 6.00 1.58 16.55
C GLY A 88 4.51 1.58 16.87
N GLU A 89 3.95 2.75 17.16
CA GLU A 89 2.52 2.92 17.49
C GLU A 89 1.89 3.94 16.54
N VAL A 90 0.65 3.65 16.14
CA VAL A 90 -0.17 4.52 15.32
C VAL A 90 -1.43 4.83 16.09
N ASP A 91 -1.75 6.12 16.20
CA ASP A 91 -2.97 6.60 16.83
C ASP A 91 -3.72 7.57 15.91
N GLY A 92 -5.03 7.64 16.11
CA GLY A 92 -5.91 8.57 15.40
C GLY A 92 -6.36 8.10 14.01
N LYS A 93 -6.77 9.08 13.19
CA LYS A 93 -7.20 8.84 11.81
C LYS A 93 -6.04 8.99 10.84
N VAL A 94 -6.17 8.34 9.70
CA VAL A 94 -5.12 8.29 8.69
C VAL A 94 -5.62 8.74 7.33
N LYS A 95 -4.74 9.36 6.56
CA LYS A 95 -4.92 9.66 5.14
C LYS A 95 -4.21 8.58 4.34
N ILE A 96 -4.71 8.28 3.15
CA ILE A 96 -4.14 7.23 2.31
C ILE A 96 -3.91 7.80 0.92
N ASP A 97 -2.65 7.76 0.50
CA ASP A 97 -2.22 8.19 -0.82
C ASP A 97 -1.68 7.00 -1.60
N VAL A 98 -1.72 7.10 -2.92
CA VAL A 98 -1.05 6.16 -3.82
C VAL A 98 -0.15 6.93 -4.78
N GLN A 99 1.07 6.45 -4.94
CA GLN A 99 2.01 6.95 -5.94
C GLN A 99 2.48 5.79 -6.81
N ILE A 100 2.35 5.96 -8.13
CA ILE A 100 2.82 4.99 -9.13
C ILE A 100 3.92 5.67 -9.92
N ASN A 101 5.14 5.12 -9.84
CA ASN A 101 6.32 5.65 -10.52
C ASN A 101 7.20 4.52 -11.05
N ASN A 102 8.16 4.87 -11.92
CA ASN A 102 9.14 3.92 -12.47
C ASN A 102 10.53 4.01 -11.84
N HIS A 103 10.79 5.05 -11.05
CA HIS A 103 12.12 5.36 -10.52
C HIS A 103 12.28 4.97 -9.05
N GLY A 104 11.20 4.55 -8.37
CA GLY A 104 11.24 3.98 -7.04
C GLY A 104 11.47 4.96 -5.87
N ASN A 105 11.58 6.26 -6.14
CA ASN A 105 11.76 7.29 -5.10
C ASN A 105 10.39 7.86 -4.70
N LEU A 106 10.07 7.87 -3.42
CA LEU A 106 8.85 8.46 -2.90
C LEU A 106 9.06 9.95 -2.58
N GLY A 107 8.02 10.76 -2.73
CA GLY A 107 8.06 12.20 -2.43
C GLY A 107 8.75 13.08 -3.49
N ILE A 108 9.41 12.48 -4.48
CA ILE A 108 9.92 13.18 -5.67
C ILE A 108 8.94 12.92 -6.80
N LEU A 109 8.36 13.98 -7.36
CA LEU A 109 7.47 13.90 -8.52
C LEU A 109 8.29 14.10 -9.80
N LYS A 110 8.24 13.13 -10.71
CA LYS A 110 8.80 13.22 -12.06
C LYS A 110 7.70 13.20 -13.11
N ALA A 111 8.08 13.62 -14.32
CA ALA A 111 7.17 13.57 -15.46
C ALA A 111 6.74 12.12 -15.75
N GLY A 112 5.43 11.90 -15.86
CA GLY A 112 4.83 10.58 -16.04
C GLY A 112 4.43 9.86 -14.76
N ASP A 113 4.73 10.40 -13.57
CA ASP A 113 4.28 9.82 -12.31
C ASP A 113 2.77 9.99 -12.14
N ILE A 114 2.11 8.93 -11.67
CA ILE A 114 0.67 8.91 -11.41
C ILE A 114 0.46 8.92 -9.91
N PHE A 115 -0.51 9.68 -9.43
CA PHE A 115 -0.83 9.78 -8.01
C PHE A 115 -2.33 9.92 -7.77
N GLY A 116 -2.75 9.53 -6.57
CA GLY A 116 -4.12 9.58 -6.10
C GLY A 116 -4.17 9.65 -4.58
N ALA A 117 -5.32 10.02 -4.05
CA ALA A 117 -5.59 10.03 -2.62
C ALA A 117 -7.00 9.50 -2.38
N ALA A 118 -7.18 8.82 -1.26
CA ALA A 118 -8.49 8.39 -0.79
C ALA A 118 -9.30 9.61 -0.31
N GLU A 119 -10.62 9.54 -0.41
CA GLU A 119 -11.49 10.65 -0.01
C GLU A 119 -11.60 10.72 1.52
N GLY A 120 -10.87 11.66 2.12
CA GLY A 120 -10.95 11.97 3.55
C GLY A 120 -9.98 11.16 4.40
N THR A 121 -10.39 10.91 5.65
CA THR A 121 -9.57 10.26 6.68
C THR A 121 -10.26 8.98 7.18
N TYR A 122 -9.48 7.92 7.38
CA TYR A 122 -9.96 6.59 7.72
C TYR A 122 -9.48 6.16 9.11
N ALA A 123 -10.18 5.20 9.71
CA ALA A 123 -9.71 4.53 10.91
C ALA A 123 -8.64 3.47 10.56
N MET A 124 -7.82 3.10 11.54
CA MET A 124 -6.69 2.17 11.37
C MET A 124 -7.07 0.75 10.92
N ASN A 125 -8.34 0.40 11.02
CA ASN A 125 -8.93 -0.90 10.77
C ASN A 125 -9.98 -0.83 9.64
N SER A 126 -9.97 0.26 8.86
CA SER A 126 -10.86 0.47 7.73
C SER A 126 -10.58 -0.51 6.59
N LYS A 127 -11.66 -1.02 5.99
CA LYS A 127 -11.65 -1.98 4.88
C LYS A 127 -12.45 -1.43 3.70
N ASN A 128 -12.22 -1.99 2.52
CA ASN A 128 -12.91 -1.66 1.28
C ASN A 128 -12.77 -0.19 0.86
N ILE A 129 -11.61 0.40 1.13
CA ILE A 129 -11.33 1.79 0.73
C ILE A 129 -11.05 1.82 -0.77
N ILE A 130 -11.69 2.75 -1.48
CA ILE A 130 -11.47 2.95 -2.93
C ILE A 130 -10.56 4.17 -3.09
N ILE A 131 -9.49 4.00 -3.85
CA ILE A 131 -8.54 5.07 -4.15
C ILE A 131 -8.48 5.25 -5.66
N SER A 132 -8.82 6.44 -6.13
CA SER A 132 -8.68 6.80 -7.55
C SER A 132 -7.32 7.46 -7.80
N ALA A 133 -6.48 6.82 -8.60
CA ALA A 133 -5.19 7.35 -9.05
C ALA A 133 -5.34 8.00 -10.43
N ASP A 134 -5.92 9.19 -10.46
CA ASP A 134 -6.34 9.89 -11.67
C ASP A 134 -5.42 11.06 -12.07
N LYS A 135 -4.50 11.48 -11.21
CA LYS A 135 -3.59 12.61 -11.50
C LYS A 135 -2.27 12.09 -12.05
N MET A 136 -1.70 12.80 -13.03
CA MET A 136 -0.39 12.50 -13.61
C MET A 136 0.45 13.77 -13.71
N THR A 137 1.69 13.73 -13.25
CA THR A 137 2.62 14.88 -13.31
C THR A 137 3.21 14.97 -14.71
N GLY A 138 2.83 15.98 -15.50
CA GLY A 138 3.43 16.27 -16.82
C GLY A 138 3.22 15.19 -17.88
N THR A 139 3.18 15.57 -19.16
CA THR A 139 3.28 14.60 -20.25
C THR A 139 4.71 14.06 -20.30
N PRO A 140 4.93 12.74 -20.43
CA PRO A 140 6.27 12.22 -20.65
C PRO A 140 6.78 12.77 -21.98
N LYS A 141 7.65 13.79 -21.96
CA LYS A 141 8.43 14.14 -23.14
C LYS A 141 9.42 12.99 -23.33
N MET A 142 9.26 12.23 -24.41
CA MET A 142 10.33 11.36 -24.87
C MET A 142 11.57 12.23 -25.03
N VAL A 143 12.60 11.97 -24.23
CA VAL A 143 13.92 12.53 -24.50
C VAL A 143 14.37 11.86 -25.78
N ASN A 144 14.18 12.56 -26.90
CA ASN A 144 14.70 12.13 -28.19
C ASN A 144 16.22 12.34 -28.14
N THR A 145 16.93 11.43 -27.48
CA THR A 145 18.39 11.35 -27.53
C THR A 145 18.79 10.83 -28.91
N ARG A 146 18.50 11.59 -29.96
CA ARG A 146 19.32 11.57 -31.17
C ARG A 146 20.61 12.29 -30.82
N GLY A 147 21.48 11.61 -30.07
CA GLY A 147 22.84 12.05 -29.85
C GLY A 147 23.49 12.23 -31.22
N ASN A 148 23.96 13.45 -31.50
CA ASN A 148 24.82 13.75 -32.64
C ASN A 148 26.19 13.07 -32.41
N PHE A 149 26.24 11.75 -32.47
CA PHE A 149 27.46 10.96 -32.29
C PHE A 149 28.45 11.05 -33.47
N PHE A 150 28.15 11.86 -34.50
CA PHE A 150 28.94 11.91 -35.74
C PHE A 150 29.67 13.25 -35.99
N ARG A 151 29.86 14.11 -34.98
CA ARG A 151 30.59 15.39 -35.16
C ARG A 151 31.95 15.43 -34.45
N THR A 152 32.78 14.39 -34.61
CA THR A 152 34.19 14.46 -34.16
C THR A 152 35.16 13.60 -34.98
N ALA A 153 35.06 13.61 -36.30
CA ALA A 153 36.08 13.00 -37.17
C ALA A 153 36.28 13.82 -38.45
N ALA A 154 36.68 15.08 -38.29
CA ALA A 154 37.25 15.88 -39.36
C ALA A 154 38.08 17.02 -38.73
N ARG A 155 39.33 16.71 -38.39
CA ARG A 155 40.44 17.66 -38.33
C ARG A 155 41.74 16.91 -38.43
#